data_AF-A0A8T2RBZ7-F1
#
_entry.id   AF-A0A8T2RBZ7-F1
#
_cell.length_a   1.000
_cell.length_b   1.000
_cell.length_c   1.000
_cell.angle_alpha   90.00
_cell.angle_beta   90.00
_cell.angle_gamma   90.00
#
_symmetry.space_group_name_H-M   'P 1'
#
loop_
_entity.id
_entity.type
_entity.pdbx_description
1 polymer ?
#
loop_
_entity_poly.entity_id
_entity_poly.type
_entity_poly.pdbx_seq_one_letter_code
_entity_poly.pdbx_strand_id
1 'polypeptide(L)'
;MELVIIPAGVPRKPGMTRDDLFNINAGIVRTLCEGVAKCCPKAVVHVISNPVNSTVPIAAEVFKKAGTYDPRRLMGVTTLDVVRANTFVAEVLGLDPAIVKVPVIGGHAGITILPILSQVTPPSSFTKDEVEYLTNRIQNGGTEVVEAKAGAGSATLSMAFAAAKFADATLRALKGEAGIVECAFVASQVTELPFFASKVLLGRNGIDEILPLGPLNEYEREGLIKLKGELKASIDKGLAFAAK
;
A
#
# COMPACT_ATOMS: atom_id res chain seq x y z
N MET A 1 -17.38 14.31 -6.09
CA MET A 1 -16.44 13.75 -5.08
C MET A 1 -15.03 14.01 -5.58
N GLU A 2 -14.16 14.58 -4.75
CA GLU A 2 -12.73 14.78 -5.09
C GLU A 2 -11.85 13.59 -4.68
N LEU A 3 -12.25 12.89 -3.61
CA LEU A 3 -11.59 11.71 -3.08
C LEU A 3 -12.63 10.61 -2.80
N VAL A 4 -12.34 9.38 -3.19
CA VAL A 4 -13.11 8.17 -2.87
C VAL A 4 -12.19 7.20 -2.13
N ILE A 5 -12.61 6.77 -0.94
CA ILE A 5 -11.87 5.79 -0.13
C ILE A 5 -12.66 4.49 -0.10
N ILE A 6 -12.02 3.39 -0.50
CA ILE A 6 -12.64 2.07 -0.62
C ILE A 6 -12.05 1.14 0.45
N PRO A 7 -12.57 1.16 1.69
CA PRO A 7 -12.27 0.15 2.71
C PRO A 7 -13.17 -1.09 2.60
N ALA A 8 -14.16 -1.06 1.69
CA ALA A 8 -15.15 -2.10 1.53
C ALA A 8 -14.51 -3.44 1.21
N GLY A 9 -14.90 -4.48 1.94
CA GLY A 9 -14.38 -5.82 1.75
C GLY A 9 -14.78 -6.71 2.90
N VAL A 10 -14.67 -8.02 2.68
CA VAL A 10 -14.89 -9.02 3.72
C VAL A 10 -13.55 -9.27 4.42
N PRO A 11 -13.50 -9.28 5.77
CA PRO A 11 -12.32 -9.74 6.48
C PRO A 11 -12.19 -11.25 6.36
N ARG A 12 -10.96 -11.77 6.51
CA ARG A 12 -10.75 -13.22 6.54
C ARG A 12 -11.55 -13.85 7.69
N LYS A 13 -12.31 -14.91 7.39
CA LYS A 13 -13.05 -15.71 8.38
C LYS A 13 -12.41 -17.10 8.56
N PRO A 14 -12.58 -17.76 9.72
CA PRO A 14 -12.20 -19.17 9.87
C PRO A 14 -12.80 -20.03 8.75
N GLY A 15 -11.99 -20.93 8.18
CA GLY A 15 -12.39 -21.82 7.08
C GLY A 15 -12.33 -21.22 5.66
N MET A 16 -12.10 -19.91 5.50
CA MET A 16 -11.99 -19.27 4.19
C MET A 16 -10.58 -19.40 3.61
N THR A 17 -10.47 -19.83 2.35
CA THR A 17 -9.18 -19.88 1.65
C THR A 17 -8.73 -18.48 1.24
N ARG A 18 -7.44 -18.34 0.88
CA ARG A 18 -6.92 -17.07 0.33
C ARG A 18 -7.61 -16.70 -0.99
N ASP A 19 -8.01 -17.71 -1.77
CA ASP A 19 -8.66 -17.51 -3.07
C ASP A 19 -10.13 -17.11 -2.93
N ASP A 20 -10.86 -17.68 -1.96
CA ASP A 20 -12.24 -17.27 -1.67
C ASP A 20 -12.30 -15.79 -1.30
N LEU A 21 -11.42 -15.37 -0.38
CA LEU A 21 -11.32 -13.98 0.06
C LEU A 21 -10.99 -13.05 -1.12
N PHE A 22 -10.05 -13.46 -1.97
CA PHE A 22 -9.70 -12.72 -3.17
C PHE A 22 -10.90 -12.55 -4.09
N ASN A 23 -11.61 -13.63 -4.44
CA ASN A 23 -12.72 -13.57 -5.40
C ASN A 23 -13.87 -12.67 -4.91
N ILE A 24 -14.20 -12.74 -3.60
CA ILE A 24 -15.22 -11.88 -2.99
C ILE A 24 -14.81 -10.41 -3.09
N ASN A 25 -13.62 -10.07 -2.61
CA ASN A 25 -13.17 -8.67 -2.57
C ASN A 25 -12.88 -8.13 -3.98
N ALA A 26 -12.42 -8.97 -4.92
CA ALA A 26 -12.25 -8.62 -6.32
C ALA A 26 -13.59 -8.21 -6.96
N GLY A 27 -14.67 -8.95 -6.70
CA GLY A 27 -16.01 -8.60 -7.14
C GLY A 27 -16.51 -7.28 -6.55
N ILE A 28 -16.34 -7.09 -5.24
CA ILE A 28 -16.71 -5.85 -4.53
C ILE A 28 -15.96 -4.64 -5.13
N VAL A 29 -14.64 -4.74 -5.27
CA VAL A 29 -13.82 -3.65 -5.80
C VAL A 29 -14.20 -3.33 -7.24
N ARG A 30 -14.43 -4.34 -8.09
CA ARG A 30 -14.88 -4.13 -9.47
C ARG A 30 -16.16 -3.31 -9.52
N THR A 31 -17.20 -3.74 -8.80
CA THR A 31 -18.51 -3.07 -8.80
C THR A 31 -18.43 -1.64 -8.26
N LEU A 32 -17.64 -1.40 -7.21
CA LEU A 32 -17.44 -0.05 -6.68
C LEU A 32 -16.68 0.84 -7.67
N CYS A 33 -15.65 0.31 -8.33
CA CYS A 33 -14.89 1.05 -9.34
C CYS A 33 -15.74 1.35 -10.59
N GLU A 34 -16.64 0.46 -11.01
CA GLU A 34 -17.62 0.75 -12.08
C GLU A 34 -18.51 1.95 -11.72
N GLY A 35 -18.95 2.00 -10.46
CA GLY A 35 -19.68 3.16 -9.93
C GLY A 35 -18.86 4.45 -9.94
N VAL A 36 -17.59 4.39 -9.53
CA VAL A 36 -16.67 5.54 -9.56
C VAL A 36 -16.45 6.02 -11.00
N ALA A 37 -16.17 5.10 -11.93
CA ALA A 37 -15.96 5.40 -13.35
C ALA A 37 -17.16 6.14 -13.96
N LYS A 38 -18.38 5.75 -13.56
CA LYS A 38 -19.62 6.35 -14.05
C LYS A 38 -19.94 7.70 -13.40
N CYS A 39 -19.75 7.81 -12.08
CA CYS A 39 -20.30 8.92 -11.30
C CYS A 39 -19.29 10.01 -10.95
N CYS A 40 -18.01 9.65 -10.80
CA CYS A 40 -16.96 10.58 -10.40
C CYS A 40 -15.58 10.20 -10.98
N PRO A 41 -15.44 10.09 -12.33
CA PRO A 41 -14.23 9.58 -12.99
C PRO A 41 -12.96 10.40 -12.75
N LYS A 42 -13.09 11.63 -12.23
CA LYS A 42 -11.96 12.52 -11.91
C LYS A 42 -11.55 12.47 -10.43
N ALA A 43 -12.24 11.71 -9.59
CA ALA A 43 -11.87 11.57 -8.18
C ALA A 43 -10.52 10.87 -8.03
N VAL A 44 -9.74 11.23 -7.02
CA VAL A 44 -8.65 10.38 -6.54
C VAL A 44 -9.28 9.18 -5.81
N VAL A 45 -8.78 7.97 -6.06
CA VAL A 45 -9.31 6.71 -5.55
C VAL A 45 -8.27 6.03 -4.68
N HIS A 46 -8.60 5.87 -3.41
CA HIS A 46 -7.81 5.13 -2.42
C HIS A 46 -8.40 3.73 -2.26
N VAL A 47 -7.68 2.70 -2.71
CA VAL A 47 -8.06 1.30 -2.53
C VAL A 47 -7.39 0.75 -1.27
N ILE A 48 -8.20 0.37 -0.28
CA ILE A 48 -7.75 -0.30 0.95
C ILE A 48 -8.17 -1.77 0.94
N SER A 49 -9.20 -2.11 0.16
CA SER A 49 -9.73 -3.46 0.00
C SER A 49 -8.62 -4.48 -0.30
N ASN A 50 -8.47 -5.46 0.58
CA ASN A 50 -7.45 -6.49 0.44
C ASN A 50 -7.85 -7.59 -0.56
N PRO A 51 -6.90 -8.20 -1.27
CA PRO A 51 -5.46 -7.90 -1.26
C PRO A 51 -5.10 -6.72 -2.18
N VAL A 52 -4.50 -5.65 -1.64
CA VAL A 52 -4.16 -4.41 -2.38
C VAL A 52 -3.31 -4.68 -3.63
N ASN A 53 -2.36 -5.62 -3.53
CA ASN A 53 -1.48 -6.03 -4.64
C ASN A 53 -2.25 -6.52 -5.88
N SER A 54 -3.51 -6.94 -5.74
CA SER A 54 -4.35 -7.41 -6.84
C SER A 54 -5.58 -6.52 -7.08
N THR A 55 -6.15 -5.91 -6.03
CA THR A 55 -7.35 -5.07 -6.16
C THR A 55 -7.06 -3.74 -6.86
N VAL A 56 -5.85 -3.19 -6.72
CA VAL A 56 -5.43 -2.00 -7.49
C VAL A 56 -5.32 -2.31 -9.00
N PRO A 57 -4.65 -3.39 -9.44
CA PRO A 57 -4.71 -3.83 -10.83
C PRO A 57 -6.14 -4.04 -11.36
N ILE A 58 -7.04 -4.62 -10.55
CA ILE A 58 -8.45 -4.77 -10.93
C ILE A 58 -9.10 -3.40 -11.16
N ALA A 59 -8.94 -2.46 -10.23
CA ALA A 59 -9.49 -1.12 -10.35
C ALA A 59 -8.96 -0.41 -11.60
N ALA A 60 -7.66 -0.53 -11.90
CA ALA A 60 -7.04 0.03 -13.09
C ALA A 60 -7.69 -0.51 -14.37
N GLU A 61 -7.87 -1.83 -14.49
CA GLU A 61 -8.51 -2.44 -15.66
C GLU A 61 -9.98 -2.05 -15.81
N VAL A 62 -10.72 -1.92 -14.70
CA VAL A 62 -12.11 -1.41 -14.72
C VAL A 62 -12.15 0.00 -15.30
N PHE A 63 -11.26 0.90 -14.84
CA PHE A 63 -11.19 2.26 -15.36
C PHE A 63 -10.72 2.31 -16.82
N LYS A 64 -9.79 1.43 -17.24
CA LYS A 64 -9.35 1.34 -18.64
C LYS A 64 -10.49 0.90 -19.55
N LYS A 65 -11.23 -0.15 -19.16
CA LYS A 65 -12.43 -0.60 -19.89
C LYS A 65 -13.49 0.49 -20.00
N ALA A 66 -13.62 1.33 -18.97
CA ALA A 66 -14.54 2.47 -18.96
C ALA A 66 -14.01 3.72 -19.67
N GLY A 67 -12.76 3.75 -20.15
CA GLY A 67 -12.15 4.93 -20.79
C GLY A 67 -11.87 6.09 -19.82
N THR A 68 -11.76 5.82 -18.52
CA THR A 68 -11.63 6.85 -17.46
C THR A 68 -10.34 6.72 -16.65
N TYR A 69 -9.42 5.85 -17.07
CA TYR A 69 -8.20 5.58 -16.34
C TYR A 69 -7.21 6.76 -16.37
N ASP A 70 -6.91 7.29 -15.18
CA ASP A 70 -5.78 8.18 -14.93
C ASP A 70 -4.87 7.52 -13.87
N PRO A 71 -3.65 7.07 -14.24
CA PRO A 71 -2.75 6.39 -13.31
C PRO A 71 -2.32 7.29 -12.13
N ARG A 72 -2.43 8.62 -12.26
CA ARG A 72 -2.10 9.56 -11.19
C ARG A 72 -3.16 9.61 -10.10
N ARG A 73 -4.36 9.05 -10.35
CA ARG A 73 -5.52 9.16 -9.45
C ARG A 73 -5.90 7.84 -8.79
N LEU A 74 -5.23 6.73 -9.09
CA LEU A 74 -5.49 5.44 -8.46
C LEU A 74 -4.34 5.04 -7.54
N MET A 75 -4.62 4.90 -6.25
CA MET A 75 -3.61 4.62 -5.22
C MET A 75 -4.08 3.48 -4.30
N GLY A 76 -3.26 2.44 -4.17
CA GLY A 76 -3.37 1.47 -3.09
C GLY A 76 -2.78 2.03 -1.81
N VAL A 77 -3.57 2.05 -0.75
CA VAL A 77 -3.14 2.60 0.55
C VAL A 77 -2.24 1.59 1.26
N THR A 78 -0.95 1.88 1.33
CA THR A 78 0.06 1.08 2.06
C THR A 78 0.56 1.77 3.33
N THR A 79 -0.05 2.90 3.70
CA THR A 79 0.35 3.76 4.81
C THR A 79 0.38 3.04 6.16
N LEU A 80 -0.40 1.97 6.34
CA LEU A 80 -0.35 1.18 7.57
C LEU A 80 1.02 0.50 7.78
N ASP A 81 1.70 0.13 6.69
CA ASP A 81 3.04 -0.46 6.78
C ASP A 81 4.07 0.58 7.21
N VAL A 82 3.95 1.81 6.68
CA VAL A 82 4.78 2.95 7.12
C VAL A 82 4.51 3.30 8.59
N VAL A 83 3.25 3.32 9.01
CA VAL A 83 2.89 3.56 10.42
C VAL A 83 3.49 2.51 11.34
N ARG A 84 3.41 1.23 10.97
CA ARG A 84 4.06 0.13 11.70
C ARG A 84 5.58 0.28 11.73
N ALA A 85 6.20 0.54 10.58
CA ALA A 85 7.64 0.72 10.48
C ALA A 85 8.13 1.85 11.37
N ASN A 86 7.48 3.02 11.34
CA ASN A 86 7.83 4.14 12.21
C ASN A 86 7.68 3.78 13.69
N THR A 87 6.59 3.08 14.05
CA THR A 87 6.33 2.67 15.44
C THR A 87 7.40 1.71 15.94
N PHE A 88 7.66 0.63 15.20
CA PHE A 88 8.60 -0.41 15.64
C PHE A 88 10.06 0.06 15.63
N VAL A 89 10.43 0.90 14.67
CA VAL A 89 11.76 1.52 14.66
C VAL A 89 11.93 2.49 15.82
N ALA A 90 10.90 3.29 16.14
CA ALA A 90 10.93 4.18 17.29
C ALA A 90 11.08 3.41 18.61
N GLU A 91 10.41 2.26 18.76
CA GLU A 91 10.55 1.37 19.92
C GLU A 91 12.00 0.88 20.08
N VAL A 92 12.65 0.43 18.99
CA VAL A 92 14.05 -0.04 19.03
C VAL A 92 15.02 1.10 19.37
N LEU A 93 14.79 2.30 18.82
CA LEU A 93 15.68 3.45 19.00
C LEU A 93 15.39 4.28 20.27
N GLY A 94 14.30 4.00 20.98
CA GLY A 94 13.86 4.83 22.12
C GLY A 94 13.46 6.25 21.71
N LEU A 95 12.88 6.42 20.51
CA LEU A 95 12.47 7.71 19.96
C LEU A 95 10.94 7.88 20.01
N ASP A 96 10.47 9.11 19.78
CA ASP A 96 9.06 9.37 19.51
C ASP A 96 8.70 8.89 18.08
N PRO A 97 7.69 8.00 17.90
CA PRO A 97 7.28 7.56 16.56
C PRO A 97 6.81 8.69 15.64
N ALA A 98 6.43 9.85 16.17
CA ALA A 98 6.06 11.01 15.37
C ALA A 98 7.23 11.63 14.59
N ILE A 99 8.47 11.46 15.06
CA ILE A 99 9.67 12.00 14.39
C ILE A 99 10.35 10.97 13.48
N VAL A 100 10.00 9.69 13.61
CA VAL A 100 10.57 8.61 12.80
C VAL A 100 9.85 8.53 11.45
N LYS A 101 10.62 8.42 10.37
CA LYS A 101 10.13 8.20 9.01
C LYS A 101 10.92 7.08 8.35
N VAL A 102 10.26 5.96 8.09
CA VAL A 102 10.80 4.81 7.37
C VAL A 102 10.03 4.64 6.06
N PRO A 103 10.69 4.75 4.90
CA PRO A 103 10.06 4.41 3.63
C PRO A 103 9.74 2.93 3.58
N VAL A 104 8.55 2.57 3.09
CA VAL A 104 8.17 1.18 2.84
C VAL A 104 7.76 1.05 1.37
N ILE A 105 8.41 0.15 0.65
CA ILE A 105 8.26 -0.04 -0.79
C ILE A 105 7.79 -1.48 -1.12
N GLY A 106 7.47 -1.75 -2.38
CA GLY A 106 7.07 -3.08 -2.85
C GLY A 106 5.56 -3.24 -3.01
N GLY A 107 4.93 -3.94 -2.08
CA GLY A 107 3.49 -4.23 -2.03
C GLY A 107 2.99 -4.22 -0.58
N HIS A 108 1.83 -4.84 -0.35
CA HIS A 108 1.09 -4.81 0.91
C HIS A 108 0.73 -6.22 1.43
N ALA A 109 1.60 -7.21 1.21
CA ALA A 109 1.39 -8.57 1.70
C ALA A 109 2.71 -9.33 1.95
N GLY A 110 2.93 -9.77 3.18
CA GLY A 110 4.09 -10.61 3.52
C GLY A 110 5.40 -9.99 3.07
N ILE A 111 6.24 -10.77 2.37
CA ILE A 111 7.55 -10.30 1.90
C ILE A 111 7.48 -9.18 0.86
N THR A 112 6.30 -8.91 0.28
CA THR A 112 6.13 -7.75 -0.61
C THR A 112 6.24 -6.43 0.13
N ILE A 113 6.09 -6.41 1.46
CA ILE A 113 6.31 -5.22 2.29
C ILE A 113 7.82 -5.12 2.56
N LEU A 114 8.50 -4.13 1.97
CA LEU A 114 9.94 -3.94 2.14
C LEU A 114 10.23 -2.59 2.82
N PRO A 115 10.51 -2.56 4.13
CA PRO A 115 10.97 -1.36 4.82
C PRO A 115 12.41 -1.04 4.44
N ILE A 116 12.67 0.20 4.02
CA ILE A 116 14.01 0.68 3.67
C ILE A 116 14.62 1.33 4.91
N LEU A 117 15.08 0.50 5.83
CA LEU A 117 15.68 0.91 7.09
C LEU A 117 16.96 1.74 6.88
N SER A 118 17.68 1.53 5.77
CA SER A 118 18.84 2.34 5.38
C SER A 118 18.51 3.81 5.09
N GLN A 119 17.23 4.12 4.85
CA GLN A 119 16.72 5.47 4.58
C GLN A 119 15.87 6.04 5.72
N VAL A 120 16.00 5.49 6.94
CA VAL A 120 15.29 6.01 8.11
C VAL A 120 15.67 7.48 8.38
N THR A 121 14.69 8.27 8.80
CA THR A 121 14.90 9.62 9.37
C THR A 121 14.36 9.65 10.80
N PRO A 122 15.10 10.19 11.80
CA PRO A 122 16.49 10.63 11.70
C PRO A 122 17.44 9.48 11.32
N PRO A 123 18.53 9.75 10.58
CA PRO A 123 19.48 8.72 10.18
C PRO A 123 19.97 7.92 11.39
N SER A 124 19.80 6.61 11.33
CA SER A 124 20.12 5.68 12.42
C SER A 124 20.74 4.41 11.84
N SER A 125 21.59 3.76 12.63
CA SER A 125 22.22 2.49 12.27
C SER A 125 21.56 1.35 13.04
N PHE A 126 21.41 0.21 12.39
CA PHE A 126 20.87 -1.00 12.99
C PHE A 126 21.87 -2.13 12.83
N THR A 127 21.97 -2.98 13.84
CA THR A 127 22.64 -4.28 13.74
C THR A 127 21.89 -5.19 12.76
N LYS A 128 22.56 -6.25 12.29
CA LYS A 128 21.93 -7.23 11.40
C LYS A 128 20.68 -7.85 12.03
N ASP A 129 20.76 -8.19 13.32
CA ASP A 129 19.66 -8.81 14.05
C ASP A 129 18.46 -7.85 14.20
N GLU A 130 18.71 -6.56 14.44
CA GLU A 130 17.64 -5.54 14.46
C GLU A 130 17.01 -5.35 13.07
N VAL A 131 17.80 -5.36 11.99
CA VAL A 131 17.29 -5.28 10.61
C VAL A 131 16.36 -6.45 10.31
N GLU A 132 16.77 -7.67 10.66
CA GLU A 132 15.97 -8.89 10.45
C GLU A 132 14.71 -8.87 11.31
N TYR A 133 14.82 -8.53 12.59
CA TYR A 133 13.71 -8.39 13.52
C TYR A 133 12.67 -7.37 13.03
N LEU A 134 13.11 -6.14 12.72
CA LEU A 134 12.24 -5.06 12.27
C LEU A 134 11.56 -5.43 10.95
N THR A 135 12.32 -5.93 9.97
CA THR A 135 11.77 -6.32 8.67
C THR A 135 10.71 -7.40 8.83
N ASN A 136 10.99 -8.45 9.61
CA ASN A 136 10.05 -9.53 9.84
C ASN A 136 8.77 -9.04 10.54
N ARG A 137 8.91 -8.26 11.61
CA ARG A 137 7.77 -7.73 12.37
C ARG A 137 6.91 -6.79 11.53
N ILE A 138 7.53 -5.95 10.69
CA ILE A 138 6.81 -5.05 9.77
C ILE A 138 6.00 -5.87 8.75
N GLN A 139 6.61 -6.89 8.14
CA GLN A 139 5.95 -7.79 7.17
C GLN A 139 4.79 -8.58 7.80
N ASN A 140 4.93 -8.97 9.08
CA ASN A 140 3.97 -9.80 9.80
C ASN A 140 3.01 -9.01 10.70
N GLY A 141 3.11 -7.69 10.80
CA GLY A 141 2.29 -6.89 11.72
C GLY A 141 0.78 -6.97 11.43
N GLY A 142 0.37 -7.40 10.23
CA GLY A 142 -1.02 -7.77 9.93
C GLY A 142 -1.45 -9.06 10.63
N THR A 143 -0.60 -10.08 10.57
CA THR A 143 -0.80 -11.40 11.17
C THR A 143 -0.83 -11.30 12.69
N GLU A 144 0.11 -10.57 13.30
CA GLU A 144 0.15 -10.38 14.76
C GLU A 144 -1.18 -9.83 15.32
N VAL A 145 -1.81 -8.88 14.61
CA VAL A 145 -3.10 -8.32 15.03
C VAL A 145 -4.24 -9.34 14.88
N VAL A 146 -4.21 -10.17 13.83
CA VAL A 146 -5.23 -11.23 13.65
C VAL A 146 -5.13 -12.27 14.76
N GLU A 147 -3.90 -12.66 15.13
CA GLU A 147 -3.63 -13.60 16.21
C GLU A 147 -4.03 -13.02 17.57
N ALA A 148 -3.67 -11.76 17.85
CA ALA A 148 -4.06 -11.06 19.08
C ALA A 148 -5.58 -10.90 19.20
N LYS A 149 -6.30 -10.83 18.08
CA LYS A 149 -7.77 -10.81 18.03
C LYS A 149 -8.40 -12.21 18.00
N ALA A 150 -7.62 -13.28 18.20
CA ALA A 150 -8.08 -14.66 18.15
C ALA A 150 -8.86 -15.00 16.86
N GLY A 151 -8.46 -14.42 15.72
CA GLY A 151 -9.13 -14.62 14.43
C GLY A 151 -10.44 -13.85 14.26
N ALA A 152 -10.87 -13.03 15.23
CA ALA A 152 -12.08 -12.20 15.16
C ALA A 152 -11.92 -10.94 14.28
N GLY A 153 -11.16 -11.05 13.19
CA GLY A 153 -10.86 -9.98 12.24
C GLY A 153 -9.42 -9.49 12.29
N SER A 154 -9.13 -8.43 11.53
CA SER A 154 -7.79 -7.84 11.35
C SER A 154 -7.71 -6.43 11.96
N ALA A 155 -6.62 -5.72 11.66
CA ALA A 155 -6.43 -4.32 12.04
C ALA A 155 -7.56 -3.43 11.50
N THR A 156 -8.27 -2.76 12.41
CA THR A 156 -9.38 -1.86 12.08
C THR A 156 -9.04 -0.42 12.48
N LEU A 157 -8.77 -0.17 13.75
CA LEU A 157 -8.48 1.17 14.27
C LEU A 157 -7.20 1.77 13.68
N SER A 158 -6.10 1.01 13.67
CA SER A 158 -4.84 1.45 13.07
C SER A 158 -4.93 1.60 11.56
N MET A 159 -5.73 0.76 10.89
CA MET A 159 -6.01 0.92 9.46
C MET A 159 -6.82 2.19 9.18
N ALA A 160 -7.83 2.50 10.01
CA ALA A 160 -8.60 3.74 9.89
C ALA A 160 -7.72 4.97 10.10
N PHE A 161 -6.82 4.94 11.09
CA PHE A 161 -5.82 5.98 11.30
C PHE A 161 -4.91 6.17 10.09
N ALA A 162 -4.34 5.09 9.56
CA ALA A 162 -3.45 5.14 8.40
C ALA A 162 -4.18 5.64 7.13
N ALA A 163 -5.41 5.18 6.90
CA ALA A 163 -6.24 5.64 5.79
C ALA A 163 -6.61 7.12 5.91
N ALA A 164 -6.95 7.58 7.12
CA ALA A 164 -7.26 8.99 7.39
C ALA A 164 -6.02 9.88 7.18
N LYS A 165 -4.84 9.44 7.62
CA LYS A 165 -3.58 10.15 7.40
C LYS A 165 -3.27 10.31 5.91
N PHE A 166 -3.40 9.23 5.13
CA PHE A 166 -3.17 9.28 3.68
C PHE A 166 -4.24 10.13 2.96
N ALA A 167 -5.50 10.03 3.38
CA ALA A 167 -6.58 10.87 2.87
C ALA A 167 -6.32 12.36 3.14
N ASP A 168 -5.90 12.72 4.35
CA ASP A 168 -5.54 14.10 4.71
C ASP A 168 -4.38 14.62 3.85
N ALA A 169 -3.32 13.83 3.67
CA ALA A 169 -2.21 14.16 2.79
C ALA A 169 -2.67 14.43 1.35
N THR A 170 -3.51 13.57 0.79
CA THR A 170 -4.11 13.78 -0.53
C THR A 170 -4.97 15.05 -0.58
N LEU A 171 -5.81 15.30 0.42
CA LEU A 171 -6.67 16.49 0.45
C LEU A 171 -5.86 17.79 0.55
N ARG A 172 -4.79 17.82 1.35
CA ARG A 172 -3.87 18.96 1.43
C ARG A 172 -3.18 19.21 0.09
N ALA A 173 -2.72 18.15 -0.59
CA ALA A 173 -2.11 18.25 -1.91
C ALA A 173 -3.11 18.75 -2.98
N LEU A 174 -4.35 18.27 -2.96
CA LEU A 174 -5.43 18.74 -3.84
C LEU A 174 -5.71 20.24 -3.65
N LYS A 175 -5.64 20.74 -2.41
CA LYS A 175 -5.74 22.18 -2.11
C LYS A 175 -4.52 22.98 -2.57
N GLY A 176 -3.41 22.32 -2.88
CA GLY A 176 -2.20 22.92 -3.43
C GLY A 176 -1.06 23.11 -2.44
N GLU A 177 -1.11 22.44 -1.29
CA GLU A 177 0.06 22.33 -0.42
C GLU A 177 1.15 21.53 -1.13
N ALA A 178 2.35 22.10 -1.21
CA ALA A 178 3.48 21.52 -1.92
C ALA A 178 4.33 20.61 -1.00
N GLY A 179 5.09 19.70 -1.60
CA GLY A 179 6.09 18.88 -0.88
C GLY A 179 5.51 17.73 -0.05
N ILE A 180 4.26 17.34 -0.29
CA ILE A 180 3.63 16.21 0.38
C ILE A 180 4.08 14.92 -0.28
N VAL A 181 4.89 14.15 0.44
CA VAL A 181 5.42 12.86 -0.02
C VAL A 181 4.90 11.74 0.86
N GLU A 182 4.31 10.72 0.23
CA GLU A 182 3.76 9.53 0.90
C GLU A 182 4.20 8.25 0.17
N CYS A 183 4.11 7.10 0.81
CA CYS A 183 4.25 5.80 0.13
C CYS A 183 2.88 5.27 -0.28
N ALA A 184 2.73 4.84 -1.53
CA ALA A 184 1.50 4.26 -2.04
C ALA A 184 1.77 3.23 -3.14
N PHE A 185 0.92 2.20 -3.24
CA PHE A 185 0.98 1.20 -4.31
C PHE A 185 0.28 1.71 -5.57
N VAL A 186 1.04 2.02 -6.61
CA VAL A 186 0.55 2.78 -7.78
C VAL A 186 1.04 2.15 -9.08
N ALA A 187 0.44 2.54 -10.21
CA ALA A 187 1.01 2.23 -11.50
C ALA A 187 2.38 2.91 -11.62
N SER A 188 3.43 2.14 -11.87
CA SER A 188 4.80 2.62 -11.67
C SER A 188 5.77 2.09 -12.73
N GLN A 189 6.88 2.81 -12.90
CA GLN A 189 8.01 2.44 -13.75
C GLN A 189 9.33 2.36 -12.96
N VAL A 190 9.28 2.46 -11.63
CA VAL A 190 10.47 2.33 -10.77
C VAL A 190 11.07 0.91 -10.79
N THR A 191 10.29 -0.07 -11.28
CA THR A 191 10.72 -1.43 -11.60
C THR A 191 10.07 -1.85 -12.93
N GLU A 192 10.41 -3.05 -13.41
CA GLU A 192 9.78 -3.71 -14.55
C GLU A 192 8.31 -4.12 -14.30
N LEU A 193 7.84 -4.09 -13.05
CA LEU A 193 6.46 -4.41 -12.70
C LEU A 193 5.55 -3.21 -12.98
N PRO A 194 4.33 -3.42 -13.52
CA PRO A 194 3.43 -2.32 -13.88
C PRO A 194 2.85 -1.60 -12.65
N PHE A 195 2.90 -2.21 -11.47
CA PHE A 195 2.49 -1.61 -10.21
C PHE A 195 3.54 -1.85 -9.13
N PHE A 196 3.81 -0.84 -8.31
CA PHE A 196 4.80 -0.92 -7.25
C PHE A 196 4.55 0.16 -6.19
N ALA A 197 4.75 -0.16 -4.91
CA ALA A 197 4.71 0.80 -3.83
C ALA A 197 6.05 1.52 -3.72
N SER A 198 6.03 2.85 -3.79
CA SER A 198 7.21 3.70 -3.66
C SER A 198 6.79 5.07 -3.15
N LYS A 199 7.74 5.96 -2.89
CA LYS A 199 7.43 7.35 -2.52
C LYS A 199 6.80 8.06 -3.73
N VAL A 200 5.70 8.75 -3.50
CA VAL A 200 5.01 9.58 -4.49
C VAL A 200 4.89 11.00 -3.97
N LEU A 201 5.18 11.98 -4.82
CA LEU A 201 4.86 13.38 -4.58
C LEU A 201 3.40 13.60 -4.95
N LEU A 202 2.59 14.02 -3.98
CA LEU A 202 1.19 14.35 -4.20
C LEU A 202 1.05 15.83 -4.60
N GLY A 203 0.10 16.11 -5.48
CA GLY A 203 -0.27 17.46 -5.90
C GLY A 203 -1.73 17.61 -6.28
N ARG A 204 -2.03 18.67 -7.03
CA ARG A 204 -3.42 19.10 -7.33
C ARG A 204 -4.22 18.09 -8.16
N ASN A 205 -3.54 17.14 -8.81
CA ASN A 205 -4.13 16.17 -9.72
C ASN A 205 -3.95 14.71 -9.27
N GLY A 206 -3.60 14.47 -8.01
CA GLY A 206 -3.21 13.16 -7.50
C GLY A 206 -1.69 13.06 -7.40
N ILE A 207 -1.08 12.11 -8.08
CA ILE A 207 0.38 11.94 -8.12
C ILE A 207 0.98 12.93 -9.13
N ASP A 208 1.84 13.83 -8.66
CA ASP A 208 2.65 14.70 -9.51
C ASP A 208 3.92 13.98 -9.99
N GLU A 209 4.56 13.21 -9.09
CA GLU A 209 5.80 12.49 -9.39
C GLU A 209 5.88 11.16 -8.62
N ILE A 210 6.42 10.12 -9.27
CA ILE A 210 6.84 8.89 -8.60
C ILE A 210 8.35 9.01 -8.37
N LEU A 211 8.76 9.08 -7.10
CA LEU A 211 10.14 9.32 -6.74
C LEU A 211 10.98 8.04 -6.92
N PRO A 212 12.28 8.16 -7.25
CA PRO A 212 13.17 7.01 -7.34
C PRO A 212 13.29 6.30 -5.98
N LEU A 213 13.60 5.00 -6.00
CA LEU A 213 13.76 4.19 -4.79
C LEU A 213 14.85 4.72 -3.84
N GLY A 214 15.82 5.47 -4.38
CA GLY A 214 16.99 5.93 -3.64
C GLY A 214 18.01 4.81 -3.39
N PRO A 215 19.03 5.05 -2.55
CA PRO A 215 20.03 4.05 -2.23
C PRO A 215 19.42 2.91 -1.41
N LEU A 216 19.75 1.68 -1.79
CA LEU A 216 19.36 0.46 -1.05
C LEU A 216 20.63 -0.23 -0.57
N ASN A 217 20.63 -0.76 0.65
CA ASN A 217 21.71 -1.63 1.14
C ASN A 217 21.60 -3.05 0.55
N GLU A 218 22.53 -3.95 0.90
CA GLU A 218 22.55 -5.32 0.37
C GLU A 218 21.30 -6.12 0.75
N TYR A 219 20.90 -6.07 2.02
CA TYR A 219 19.71 -6.75 2.53
C TYR A 219 18.44 -6.31 1.80
N GLU A 220 18.27 -5.00 1.57
CA GLU A 220 17.14 -4.42 0.86
C GLU A 220 17.14 -4.76 -0.63
N ARG A 221 18.32 -4.84 -1.28
CA ARG A 221 18.43 -5.28 -2.68
C ARG A 221 18.01 -6.74 -2.84
N GLU A 222 18.45 -7.61 -1.94
CA GLU A 222 18.01 -9.01 -1.93
C GLU A 222 16.51 -9.14 -1.65
N GLY A 223 16.00 -8.39 -0.69
CA GLY A 223 14.57 -8.31 -0.39
C GLY A 223 13.75 -7.87 -1.61
N LEU A 224 14.24 -6.86 -2.33
CA LEU A 224 13.63 -6.37 -3.56
C LEU A 224 13.60 -7.44 -4.67
N ILE A 225 14.65 -8.23 -4.82
CA ILE A 225 14.68 -9.33 -5.80
C ILE A 225 13.63 -10.39 -5.43
N LYS A 226 13.60 -10.81 -4.16
CA LYS A 226 12.67 -11.85 -3.67
C LYS A 226 11.21 -11.41 -3.81
N LEU A 227 10.90 -10.16 -3.45
CA LEU A 227 9.51 -9.69 -3.42
C LEU A 227 8.88 -9.55 -4.79
N LYS A 228 9.67 -9.28 -5.84
CA LYS A 228 9.17 -9.05 -7.20
C LYS A 228 8.43 -10.26 -7.75
N GLY A 229 8.88 -11.48 -7.43
CA GLY A 229 8.23 -12.72 -7.86
C GLY A 229 6.80 -12.85 -7.31
N GLU A 230 6.63 -12.66 -6.00
CA GLU A 230 5.32 -12.72 -5.35
C GLU A 230 4.40 -11.57 -5.77
N LEU A 231 4.97 -10.38 -5.91
CA LEU A 231 4.23 -9.19 -6.33
C LEU A 231 3.72 -9.35 -7.77
N LYS A 232 4.55 -9.86 -8.69
CA LYS A 232 4.15 -10.16 -10.06
C LYS A 232 2.97 -11.13 -10.09
N ALA A 233 3.04 -12.24 -9.34
CA ALA A 233 1.94 -13.20 -9.29
C ALA A 233 0.63 -12.56 -8.79
N SER A 234 0.72 -11.67 -7.79
CA SER A 234 -0.44 -10.94 -7.27
C SER A 234 -1.03 -9.97 -8.28
N ILE A 235 -0.18 -9.25 -9.02
CA ILE A 235 -0.59 -8.33 -10.09
C ILE A 235 -1.27 -9.12 -11.21
N ASP A 236 -0.62 -10.16 -11.72
CA ASP A 236 -1.13 -10.99 -12.81
C ASP A 236 -2.49 -11.61 -12.45
N LYS A 237 -2.66 -12.04 -11.19
CA LYS A 237 -3.95 -12.54 -10.69
C LYS A 237 -5.06 -11.50 -10.74
N GLY A 238 -4.75 -10.26 -10.37
CA GLY A 238 -5.70 -9.14 -10.45
C GLY A 238 -6.08 -8.80 -11.90
N LEU A 239 -5.09 -8.71 -12.78
CA LEU A 239 -5.29 -8.45 -14.20
C LEU A 239 -6.12 -9.58 -14.87
N ALA A 240 -5.79 -10.83 -14.56
CA ALA A 240 -6.53 -11.99 -15.08
C ALA A 240 -7.98 -12.06 -14.58
N PHE A 241 -8.25 -11.63 -13.34
CA PHE A 241 -9.62 -11.49 -12.86
C PHE A 241 -10.39 -10.42 -13.63
N ALA A 242 -9.78 -9.25 -13.84
CA ALA A 242 -10.44 -8.14 -14.52
C ALA A 242 -10.64 -8.38 -16.02
N ALA A 243 -9.87 -9.28 -16.63
CA ALA A 243 -10.04 -9.68 -18.04
C ALA A 243 -11.29 -10.55 -18.27
N LYS A 244 -11.83 -11.21 -17.23
CA LYS A 244 -13.10 -11.96 -17.28
C LYS A 244 -14.29 -11.01 -17.35
#